data_AF-A0A8J5QRL4-F1
#
_entry.id   AF-A0A8J5QRL4-F1
#
_cell.length_a   1.000
_cell.length_b   1.000
_cell.length_c   1.000
_cell.angle_alpha   90.00
_cell.angle_beta   90.00
_cell.angle_gamma   90.00
#
_symmetry.space_group_name_H-M   'P 1'
#
loop_
_entity.id
_entity.type
_entity.pdbx_description
1 polymer ?
#
loop_
_entity_poly.entity_id
_entity_poly.type
_entity_poly.pdbx_seq_one_letter_code
_entity_poly.pdbx_strand_id
1 'polypeptide(L)'
;MVTAVLLVQKATPETITQLHDQLSNELPTLKGKWSFTFKIFRNNPFSIPQEIAETTDVAPTSKFLFTLQPSYLPDSTITVIDGKSAGVFTNLIQEEVKELGHPTELSIPNTHLHKGATSGLNDNFDFFVGQKLQSLWNQRQIIKGDGGQIYELENGNLFIKTSNVFLHGNFRGLLIQIDLNDNLLGDKDSQSLHDLFITIRNKYGIPEGNLCCDVLDKKCLDKYGDLCYQYSEILNF
;
A
#
# COMPACT_ATOMS: atom_id res chain seq x y z
N MET A 1 6.68 1.16 12.73
CA MET A 1 6.55 2.41 11.97
C MET A 1 5.08 2.55 11.73
N VAL A 2 4.46 3.66 12.13
CA VAL A 2 3.00 3.82 12.03
C VAL A 2 2.65 4.61 10.79
N THR A 3 1.72 4.07 10.00
CA THR A 3 1.30 4.65 8.73
C THR A 3 -0.15 5.10 8.82
N ALA A 4 -0.47 6.17 8.09
CA ALA A 4 -1.83 6.56 7.80
C ALA A 4 -1.95 6.97 6.34
N VAL A 5 -3.13 6.74 5.77
CA VAL A 5 -3.45 7.05 4.38
C VAL A 5 -4.63 8.00 4.36
N LEU A 6 -4.45 9.13 3.66
CA LEU A 6 -5.45 10.17 3.51
C LEU A 6 -5.79 10.33 2.04
N LEU A 7 -7.09 10.35 1.71
CA LEU A 7 -7.58 10.67 0.37
C LEU A 7 -8.38 11.96 0.36
N VAL A 8 -7.90 12.93 -0.40
CA VAL A 8 -8.57 14.20 -0.67
C VAL A 8 -9.35 14.06 -1.97
N GLN A 9 -10.61 13.62 -1.88
CA GLN A 9 -11.46 13.37 -3.06
C GLN A 9 -11.86 14.65 -3.81
N LYS A 10 -11.97 15.79 -3.11
CA LYS A 10 -12.32 17.09 -3.70
C LYS A 10 -11.10 17.87 -4.22
N ALA A 11 -9.97 17.20 -4.43
CA ALA A 11 -8.78 17.80 -5.01
C ALA A 11 -8.95 18.01 -6.53
N THR A 12 -8.05 18.81 -7.10
CA THR A 12 -7.78 18.84 -8.54
C THR A 12 -6.36 18.30 -8.78
N PRO A 13 -5.98 17.95 -10.03
CA PRO A 13 -4.62 17.50 -10.33
C PRO A 13 -3.53 18.49 -9.87
N GLU A 14 -3.85 19.79 -9.81
CA GLU A 14 -2.94 20.87 -9.39
C GLU A 14 -2.78 20.98 -7.87
N THR A 15 -3.68 20.37 -7.07
CA THR A 15 -3.59 20.40 -5.61
C THR A 15 -2.28 19.80 -5.10
N ILE A 16 -1.70 18.83 -5.82
CA ILE A 16 -0.40 18.25 -5.47
C ILE A 16 0.72 19.28 -5.53
N THR A 17 0.68 20.22 -6.48
CA THR A 17 1.67 21.28 -6.65
C THR A 17 1.54 22.30 -5.53
N GLN A 18 0.31 22.68 -5.18
CA GLN A 18 0.06 23.58 -4.05
C GLN A 18 0.59 23.01 -2.74
N LEU A 19 0.37 21.70 -2.52
CA LEU A 19 0.91 21.01 -1.35
C LEU A 19 2.43 20.88 -1.39
N HIS A 20 3.02 20.65 -2.57
CA HIS A 20 4.48 20.65 -2.74
C HIS A 20 5.09 22.00 -2.34
N ASP A 21 4.50 23.11 -2.79
CA ASP A 21 4.97 24.46 -2.46
C ASP A 21 4.85 24.73 -0.95
N GLN A 22 3.75 24.30 -0.33
CA GLN A 22 3.55 24.42 1.12
C GLN A 22 4.59 23.62 1.90
N LEU A 23 4.78 22.34 1.56
CA LEU A 23 5.77 21.48 2.21
C LEU A 23 7.19 21.98 1.99
N SER A 24 7.49 22.57 0.83
CA SER A 24 8.83 23.10 0.52
C SER A 24 9.28 24.22 1.45
N ASN A 25 8.33 24.96 2.06
CA ASN A 25 8.65 25.98 3.08
C ASN A 25 9.24 25.39 4.36
N GLU A 26 8.95 24.11 4.65
CA GLU A 26 9.47 23.37 5.80
C GLU A 26 10.86 22.77 5.53
N LEU A 27 11.46 23.07 4.36
CA LEU A 27 12.76 22.57 3.93
C LEU A 27 12.91 21.04 4.01
N PRO A 28 11.97 20.25 3.43
CA PRO A 28 12.04 18.80 3.44
C PRO A 28 13.21 18.30 2.61
N THR A 29 13.73 17.14 3.00
CA THR A 29 14.66 16.40 2.14
C THR A 29 13.84 15.56 1.15
N LEU A 30 13.97 15.85 -0.15
CA LEU A 30 13.29 15.09 -1.20
C LEU A 30 13.98 13.73 -1.40
N LYS A 31 13.25 12.62 -1.17
CA LYS A 31 13.76 11.25 -1.34
C LYS A 31 13.53 10.67 -2.74
N GLY A 32 12.81 11.39 -3.60
CA GLY A 32 12.58 11.01 -4.99
C GLY A 32 11.10 10.95 -5.37
N LYS A 33 10.84 10.38 -6.55
CA LYS A 33 9.50 10.23 -7.11
C LYS A 33 8.77 9.06 -6.46
N TRP A 34 7.45 9.18 -6.36
CA TRP A 34 6.57 8.14 -5.85
C TRP A 34 5.48 7.80 -6.85
N SER A 35 5.28 6.50 -7.06
CA SER A 35 4.10 5.96 -7.72
C SER A 35 3.63 4.71 -6.98
N PHE A 36 2.39 4.30 -7.24
CA PHE A 36 1.89 3.02 -6.76
C PHE A 36 0.89 2.42 -7.74
N THR A 37 0.80 1.09 -7.74
CA THR A 37 -0.30 0.37 -8.39
C THR A 37 -1.09 -0.37 -7.32
N PHE A 38 -2.40 -0.14 -7.31
CA PHE A 38 -3.35 -0.82 -6.43
C PHE A 38 -4.39 -1.55 -7.28
N LYS A 39 -4.49 -2.86 -7.12
CA LYS A 39 -5.47 -3.69 -7.87
C LYS A 39 -6.44 -4.33 -6.90
N ILE A 40 -7.69 -4.41 -7.33
CA ILE A 40 -8.77 -5.03 -6.60
C ILE A 40 -9.24 -6.24 -7.38
N PHE A 41 -9.17 -7.40 -6.76
CA PHE A 41 -9.67 -8.66 -7.28
C PHE A 41 -10.88 -9.08 -6.47
N ARG A 42 -11.91 -9.60 -7.15
CA ARG A 42 -13.07 -10.23 -6.50
C ARG A 42 -12.98 -11.72 -6.75
N ASN A 43 -13.31 -12.52 -5.75
CA ASN A 43 -13.41 -13.97 -5.92
C ASN A 43 -14.39 -14.30 -7.06
N ASN A 44 -14.09 -15.38 -7.79
CA ASN A 44 -15.00 -15.91 -8.77
C ASN A 44 -16.21 -16.52 -8.05
N PRO A 45 -17.44 -16.03 -8.29
CA PRO A 45 -18.64 -16.58 -7.66
C PRO A 45 -18.84 -18.08 -7.94
N PHE A 46 -18.34 -18.58 -9.06
CA PHE A 46 -18.47 -19.98 -9.45
C PHE A 46 -17.34 -20.88 -8.93
N SER A 47 -16.33 -20.29 -8.28
CA SER A 47 -15.26 -21.04 -7.63
C SER A 47 -15.67 -21.38 -6.20
N ILE A 48 -16.43 -22.46 -6.07
CA ILE A 48 -16.96 -22.96 -4.80
C ILE A 48 -16.21 -24.19 -4.32
N PRO A 49 -15.96 -24.34 -3.00
CA PRO A 49 -15.40 -25.56 -2.43
C PRO A 49 -16.31 -26.77 -2.73
N GLN A 50 -15.71 -27.92 -3.02
CA GLN A 50 -16.46 -29.15 -3.36
C GLN A 50 -17.47 -29.55 -2.28
N GLU A 51 -17.18 -29.25 -1.02
CA GLU A 51 -18.05 -29.53 0.13
C GLU A 51 -19.41 -28.80 0.09
N ILE A 52 -19.45 -27.63 -0.55
CA ILE A 52 -20.64 -26.76 -0.61
C ILE A 52 -21.26 -26.76 -2.02
N ALA A 53 -20.53 -27.30 -3.01
CA ALA A 53 -20.93 -27.34 -4.41
C ALA A 53 -22.23 -28.11 -4.67
N GLU A 54 -22.59 -29.05 -3.80
CA GLU A 54 -23.85 -29.80 -3.89
C GLU A 54 -25.08 -28.99 -3.42
N THR A 55 -24.86 -27.92 -2.65
CA THR A 55 -25.93 -27.14 -2.01
C THR A 55 -26.09 -25.74 -2.56
N THR A 56 -25.05 -25.18 -3.19
CA THR A 56 -25.06 -23.79 -3.65
C THR A 56 -24.33 -23.66 -4.99
N ASP A 57 -24.96 -23.05 -5.99
CA ASP A 57 -24.33 -22.83 -7.31
C ASP A 57 -23.33 -21.66 -7.32
N VAL A 58 -23.35 -20.82 -6.28
CA VAL A 58 -22.57 -19.58 -6.18
C VAL A 58 -22.00 -19.42 -4.77
N ALA A 59 -20.78 -18.87 -4.67
CA ALA A 59 -20.12 -18.55 -3.42
C ALA A 59 -21.01 -17.64 -2.54
N PRO A 60 -21.22 -17.98 -1.26
CA PRO A 60 -22.17 -17.28 -0.38
C PRO A 60 -21.76 -15.85 -0.05
N THR A 61 -20.45 -15.55 -0.08
CA THR A 61 -19.89 -14.24 0.24
C THR A 61 -18.91 -13.79 -0.84
N SER A 62 -18.98 -12.52 -1.20
CA SER A 62 -17.95 -11.91 -2.06
C SER A 62 -16.73 -11.60 -1.21
N LYS A 63 -15.58 -12.16 -1.62
CA LYS A 63 -14.28 -11.90 -1.01
C LYS A 63 -13.47 -11.02 -1.94
N PHE A 64 -12.69 -10.14 -1.35
CA PHE A 64 -11.81 -9.25 -2.09
C PHE A 64 -10.35 -9.54 -1.76
N LEU A 65 -9.53 -9.56 -2.79
CA LEU A 65 -8.08 -9.59 -2.70
C LEU A 65 -7.57 -8.25 -3.21
N PHE A 66 -6.85 -7.55 -2.35
CA PHE A 66 -6.21 -6.28 -2.66
C PHE A 66 -4.73 -6.52 -2.87
N THR A 67 -4.13 -5.86 -3.85
CA THR A 67 -2.68 -5.90 -4.06
C THR A 67 -2.15 -4.48 -4.21
N LEU A 68 -1.12 -4.14 -3.43
CA LEU A 68 -0.44 -2.86 -3.41
C LEU A 68 1.03 -3.04 -3.84
N GLN A 69 1.45 -2.25 -4.83
CA GLN A 69 2.82 -2.17 -5.33
C GLN A 69 3.28 -0.71 -5.28
N PRO A 70 3.90 -0.27 -4.17
CA PRO A 70 4.46 1.07 -4.07
C PRO A 70 5.87 1.11 -4.67
N SER A 71 6.21 2.18 -5.38
CA SER A 71 7.50 2.30 -6.09
C SER A 71 8.73 2.30 -5.20
N TYR A 72 8.58 2.60 -3.91
CA TYR A 72 9.67 2.58 -2.93
C TYR A 72 9.97 1.17 -2.38
N LEU A 73 9.11 0.18 -2.68
CA LEU A 73 9.38 -1.25 -2.43
C LEU A 73 9.54 -1.93 -3.79
N PRO A 74 10.76 -1.92 -4.37
CA PRO A 74 10.97 -2.44 -5.71
C PRO A 74 10.60 -3.93 -5.78
N ASP A 75 9.92 -4.30 -6.86
CA ASP A 75 9.48 -5.66 -7.19
C ASP A 75 8.87 -6.44 -6.01
N SER A 76 8.15 -5.71 -5.16
CA SER A 76 7.44 -6.24 -4.01
C SER A 76 5.94 -5.96 -4.17
N THR A 77 5.13 -6.97 -3.88
CA THR A 77 3.68 -6.90 -3.90
C THR A 77 3.16 -7.24 -2.52
N ILE A 78 2.49 -6.27 -1.90
CA ILE A 78 1.78 -6.47 -0.64
C ILE A 78 0.35 -6.88 -0.99
N THR A 79 -0.21 -7.83 -0.27
CA THR A 79 -1.57 -8.31 -0.48
C THR A 79 -2.36 -8.37 0.81
N VAL A 80 -3.66 -8.11 0.70
CA VAL A 80 -4.63 -8.29 1.79
C VAL A 80 -5.86 -8.99 1.25
N ILE A 81 -6.34 -10.00 1.97
CA ILE A 81 -7.57 -10.73 1.66
C ILE A 81 -8.61 -10.43 2.74
N ASP A 82 -9.74 -9.88 2.30
CA ASP A 82 -10.94 -9.65 3.14
C ASP A 82 -10.66 -8.89 4.45
N GLY A 83 -9.62 -8.04 4.47
CA GLY A 83 -9.21 -7.30 5.68
C GLY A 83 -8.76 -8.19 6.84
N LYS A 84 -8.38 -9.44 6.59
CA LYS A 84 -8.10 -10.44 7.64
C LYS A 84 -6.73 -11.10 7.53
N SER A 85 -6.18 -11.17 6.32
CA SER A 85 -4.94 -11.88 6.08
C SER A 85 -4.09 -11.07 5.13
N ALA A 86 -2.83 -10.84 5.51
CA ALA A 86 -1.86 -10.14 4.69
C ALA A 86 -0.76 -11.08 4.19
N GLY A 87 -0.17 -10.74 3.06
CA GLY A 87 1.01 -11.41 2.52
C GLY A 87 1.93 -10.40 1.84
N VAL A 88 3.24 -10.61 1.95
CA VAL A 88 4.23 -9.80 1.23
C VAL A 88 5.05 -10.73 0.35
N PHE A 89 5.04 -10.45 -0.94
CA PHE A 89 5.77 -11.21 -1.95
C PHE A 89 6.82 -10.31 -2.58
N THR A 90 8.06 -10.76 -2.59
CA THR A 90 9.18 -10.04 -3.22
C THR A 90 9.82 -10.92 -4.27
N ASN A 91 10.27 -10.30 -5.34
CA ASN A 91 10.92 -10.98 -6.45
C ASN A 91 12.43 -10.76 -6.44
N LEU A 92 12.91 -9.80 -5.66
CA LEU A 92 14.32 -9.42 -5.60
C LEU A 92 15.13 -10.37 -4.73
N ILE A 93 16.28 -10.79 -5.24
CA ILE A 93 17.22 -11.61 -4.48
C ILE A 93 18.13 -10.71 -3.65
N GLN A 94 18.49 -11.17 -2.46
CA GLN A 94 19.33 -10.41 -1.53
C GLN A 94 20.71 -10.02 -2.11
N GLU A 95 21.28 -10.82 -3.03
CA GLU A 95 22.48 -10.47 -3.81
C GLU A 95 22.28 -9.20 -4.66
N GLU A 96 21.20 -9.15 -5.46
CA GLU A 96 20.88 -8.01 -6.34
C GLU A 96 20.55 -6.75 -5.54
N VAL A 97 19.81 -6.90 -4.44
CA VAL A 97 19.43 -5.79 -3.56
C VAL A 97 20.66 -5.06 -3.00
N LYS A 98 21.72 -5.81 -2.65
CA LYS A 98 22.97 -5.23 -2.16
C LYS A 98 23.72 -4.47 -3.24
N GLU A 99 23.71 -4.97 -4.48
CA GLU A 99 24.34 -4.30 -5.61
C GLU A 99 23.63 -2.99 -5.97
N LEU A 100 22.29 -2.97 -5.86
CA LEU A 100 21.45 -1.80 -6.15
C LEU A 100 21.37 -0.80 -4.98
N GLY A 101 21.95 -1.13 -3.81
CA GLY A 101 21.90 -0.27 -2.62
C GLY A 101 20.50 -0.11 -2.04
N HIS A 102 19.59 -1.06 -2.30
CA HIS A 102 18.24 -1.05 -1.77
C HIS A 102 18.16 -1.69 -0.38
N PRO A 103 17.10 -1.41 0.42
CA PRO A 103 16.89 -2.05 1.70
C PRO A 103 16.73 -3.57 1.57
N THR A 104 17.48 -4.34 2.35
CA THR A 104 17.46 -5.81 2.34
C THR A 104 16.26 -6.44 3.04
N GLU A 105 15.38 -5.63 3.64
CA GLU A 105 14.24 -6.07 4.46
C GLU A 105 13.27 -6.98 3.67
N LEU A 106 12.97 -6.64 2.41
CA LEU A 106 12.10 -7.41 1.52
C LEU A 106 12.88 -8.07 0.39
N SER A 107 13.76 -9.01 0.72
CA SER A 107 14.54 -9.75 -0.26
C SER A 107 14.44 -11.26 -0.07
N ILE A 108 14.52 -12.00 -1.17
CA ILE A 108 14.61 -13.45 -1.16
C ILE A 108 16.00 -13.83 -0.63
N PRO A 109 16.10 -14.64 0.45
CA PRO A 109 17.39 -15.05 0.99
C PRO A 109 18.24 -15.78 -0.05
N ASN A 110 19.54 -15.48 -0.10
CA ASN A 110 20.47 -16.15 -1.03
C ASN A 110 20.49 -17.68 -0.86
N THR A 111 20.19 -18.17 0.34
CA THR A 111 20.08 -19.61 0.60
C THR A 111 18.98 -20.27 -0.22
N HIS A 112 17.89 -19.56 -0.54
CA HIS A 112 16.84 -20.07 -1.42
C HIS A 112 17.33 -20.17 -2.86
N LEU A 113 18.17 -19.23 -3.32
CA LEU A 113 18.79 -19.28 -4.63
C LEU A 113 19.80 -20.43 -4.72
N HIS A 114 20.76 -20.48 -3.79
CA HIS A 114 21.81 -21.50 -3.80
C HIS A 114 21.29 -22.94 -3.66
N LYS A 115 20.14 -23.12 -3.01
CA LYS A 115 19.48 -24.43 -2.87
C LYS A 115 18.47 -24.73 -3.99
N GLY A 116 18.32 -23.84 -4.97
CA GLY A 116 17.40 -24.01 -6.10
C GLY A 116 15.91 -23.92 -5.74
N ALA A 117 15.56 -23.32 -4.59
CA ALA A 117 14.18 -23.06 -4.20
C ALA A 117 13.57 -21.86 -4.94
N THR A 118 14.39 -20.93 -5.42
CA THR A 118 14.02 -19.86 -6.35
C THR A 118 14.96 -19.91 -7.56
N SER A 119 14.44 -19.55 -8.74
CA SER A 119 15.24 -19.35 -9.94
C SER A 119 15.83 -17.93 -10.03
N GLY A 120 15.34 -17.00 -9.19
CA GLY A 120 15.64 -15.57 -9.29
C GLY A 120 14.86 -14.81 -10.35
N LEU A 121 14.11 -15.52 -11.21
CA LEU A 121 13.29 -14.94 -12.28
C LEU A 121 11.81 -15.12 -11.94
N ASN A 122 11.36 -14.42 -10.89
CA ASN A 122 9.99 -14.52 -10.41
C ASN A 122 9.10 -13.47 -11.07
N ASP A 123 7.87 -13.85 -11.41
CA ASP A 123 6.81 -12.93 -11.85
C ASP A 123 6.16 -12.24 -10.64
N ASN A 124 5.72 -10.99 -10.79
CA ASN A 124 5.02 -10.30 -9.71
C ASN A 124 3.74 -11.05 -9.32
N PHE A 125 3.44 -11.08 -8.02
CA PHE A 125 2.31 -11.87 -7.52
C PHE A 125 0.97 -11.46 -8.13
N ASP A 126 0.75 -10.16 -8.36
CA ASP A 126 -0.47 -9.65 -8.99
C ASP A 126 -0.60 -10.08 -10.45
N PHE A 127 0.51 -10.17 -11.19
CA PHE A 127 0.57 -10.72 -12.53
C PHE A 127 0.25 -12.22 -12.51
N PHE A 128 0.84 -12.96 -11.57
CA PHE A 128 0.54 -14.38 -11.38
C PHE A 128 -0.95 -14.61 -11.09
N VAL A 129 -1.56 -13.84 -10.17
CA VAL A 129 -3.00 -13.90 -9.88
C VAL A 129 -3.80 -13.62 -11.16
N GLY A 130 -3.46 -12.53 -11.85
CA GLY A 130 -4.16 -12.09 -13.05
C GLY A 130 -4.01 -13.01 -14.27
N GLN A 131 -2.97 -13.85 -14.34
CA GLN A 131 -2.71 -14.73 -15.49
C GLN A 131 -2.99 -16.22 -15.21
N LYS A 132 -2.72 -16.67 -13.99
CA LYS A 132 -2.77 -18.10 -13.62
C LYS A 132 -3.91 -18.44 -12.68
N LEU A 133 -4.42 -17.48 -11.92
CA LEU A 133 -5.51 -17.68 -10.95
C LEU A 133 -6.83 -17.01 -11.38
N GLN A 134 -7.03 -16.75 -12.67
CA GLN A 134 -8.25 -16.12 -13.20
C GLN A 134 -9.53 -16.89 -12.87
N SER A 135 -9.44 -18.22 -12.75
CA SER A 135 -10.56 -19.06 -12.34
C SER A 135 -10.99 -18.82 -10.89
N LEU A 136 -10.10 -18.30 -10.04
CA LEU A 136 -10.36 -18.02 -8.63
C LEU A 136 -10.63 -16.53 -8.38
N TRP A 137 -9.95 -15.65 -9.12
CA TRP A 137 -9.93 -14.21 -8.89
C TRP A 137 -10.11 -13.43 -10.18
N ASN A 138 -11.09 -12.53 -10.19
CA ASN A 138 -11.36 -11.62 -11.30
C ASN A 138 -10.91 -10.22 -10.93
N GLN A 139 -10.00 -9.62 -11.72
CA GLN A 139 -9.58 -8.23 -11.52
C GLN A 139 -10.76 -7.29 -11.84
N ARG A 140 -11.18 -6.51 -10.84
CA ARG A 140 -12.29 -5.55 -10.94
C ARG A 140 -11.82 -4.15 -11.28
N GLN A 141 -10.78 -3.68 -10.60
CA GLN A 141 -10.30 -2.32 -10.71
C GLN A 141 -8.78 -2.29 -10.67
N ILE A 142 -8.22 -1.30 -11.35
CA ILE A 142 -6.81 -0.91 -11.26
C ILE A 142 -6.76 0.59 -11.00
N ILE A 143 -6.16 0.93 -9.86
CA ILE A 143 -5.96 2.29 -9.40
C ILE A 143 -4.46 2.54 -9.45
N LYS A 144 -4.06 3.66 -10.03
CA LYS A 144 -2.66 4.05 -10.15
C LYS A 144 -2.44 5.41 -9.51
N GLY A 145 -1.37 5.51 -8.73
CA GLY A 145 -0.83 6.78 -8.28
C GLY A 145 0.38 7.12 -9.12
N ASP A 146 0.37 8.26 -9.80
CA ASP A 146 1.48 8.73 -10.61
C ASP A 146 1.85 10.19 -10.26
N GLY A 147 3.06 10.59 -10.66
CA GLY A 147 3.54 11.97 -10.50
C GLY A 147 3.76 12.40 -9.05
N GLY A 148 3.94 11.44 -8.14
CA GLY A 148 4.10 11.71 -6.72
C GLY A 148 5.52 12.02 -6.28
N GLN A 149 5.67 12.49 -5.04
CA GLN A 149 6.95 12.77 -4.40
C GLN A 149 7.00 12.25 -2.96
N ILE A 150 8.21 11.97 -2.48
CA ILE A 150 8.49 11.57 -1.09
C ILE A 150 9.27 12.69 -0.40
N TYR A 151 8.68 13.22 0.67
CA TYR A 151 9.25 14.26 1.53
C TYR A 151 9.68 13.63 2.85
N GLU A 152 10.94 13.81 3.22
CA GLU A 152 11.46 13.50 4.54
C GLU A 152 11.52 14.79 5.38
N LEU A 153 10.90 14.74 6.55
CA LEU A 153 10.79 15.84 7.51
C LEU A 153 11.31 15.40 8.88
N GLU A 154 11.56 16.38 9.75
CA GLU A 154 11.96 16.17 11.15
C GLU A 154 13.16 15.20 11.31
N ASN A 155 14.17 15.35 10.44
CA ASN A 155 15.40 14.54 10.43
C ASN A 155 15.14 13.01 10.33
N GLY A 156 14.16 12.60 9.53
CA GLY A 156 13.89 11.18 9.25
C GLY A 156 12.82 10.55 10.15
N ASN A 157 12.15 11.36 10.98
CA ASN A 157 11.07 10.87 11.84
C ASN A 157 9.69 10.86 11.15
N LEU A 158 9.52 11.70 10.14
CA LEU A 158 8.28 11.86 9.40
C LEU A 158 8.53 11.76 7.90
N PHE A 159 7.80 10.87 7.24
CA PHE A 159 7.77 10.78 5.79
C PHE A 159 6.37 11.08 5.28
N ILE A 160 6.25 12.11 4.44
CA ILE A 160 5.01 12.41 3.74
C ILE A 160 5.21 12.02 2.28
N LYS A 161 4.31 11.21 1.74
CA LYS A 161 4.30 10.84 0.33
C LYS A 161 3.00 11.34 -0.29
N THR A 162 3.08 12.01 -1.43
CA THR A 162 1.90 12.58 -2.11
C THR A 162 1.82 12.06 -3.54
N SER A 163 0.63 11.66 -3.99
CA SER A 163 0.44 11.15 -5.36
C SER A 163 -1.00 11.37 -5.85
N ASN A 164 -1.14 11.73 -7.12
CA ASN A 164 -2.44 11.87 -7.77
C ASN A 164 -3.00 10.50 -8.13
N VAL A 165 -4.24 10.22 -7.71
CA VAL A 165 -4.90 8.94 -7.90
C VAL A 165 -5.71 8.94 -9.19
N PHE A 166 -5.48 7.94 -10.02
CA PHE A 166 -6.21 7.71 -11.26
C PHE A 166 -6.87 6.33 -11.25
N LEU A 167 -8.16 6.30 -11.59
CA LEU A 167 -8.92 5.08 -11.83
C LEU A 167 -9.32 5.05 -13.31
N HIS A 168 -8.77 4.10 -14.07
CA HIS A 168 -8.97 3.99 -15.52
C HIS A 168 -8.68 5.29 -16.29
N GLY A 169 -7.63 6.01 -15.87
CA GLY A 169 -7.22 7.29 -16.48
C GLY A 169 -7.97 8.52 -15.97
N ASN A 170 -9.07 8.34 -15.21
CA ASN A 170 -9.80 9.44 -14.60
C ASN A 170 -9.20 9.79 -13.24
N PHE A 171 -8.93 11.07 -13.01
CA PHE A 171 -8.50 11.58 -11.72
C PHE A 171 -9.59 11.35 -10.66
N ARG A 172 -9.21 10.81 -9.49
CA ARG A 172 -10.12 10.50 -8.37
C ARG A 172 -9.82 11.27 -7.10
N GLY A 173 -8.63 11.84 -6.98
CA GLY A 173 -8.23 12.63 -5.82
C GLY A 173 -6.73 12.63 -5.61
N LEU A 174 -6.31 13.33 -4.57
CA LEU A 174 -4.93 13.36 -4.09
C LEU A 174 -4.79 12.40 -2.91
N LEU A 175 -3.87 11.43 -3.03
CA LEU A 175 -3.52 10.52 -1.93
C LEU A 175 -2.29 11.06 -1.20
N ILE A 176 -2.35 10.99 0.11
CA ILE A 176 -1.26 11.37 0.99
C ILE A 176 -1.03 10.23 1.98
N GLN A 177 0.15 9.63 1.92
CA GLN A 177 0.60 8.63 2.88
C GLN A 177 1.54 9.33 3.88
N ILE A 178 1.26 9.15 5.16
CA ILE A 178 2.04 9.71 6.26
C ILE A 178 2.63 8.54 7.03
N ASP A 179 3.96 8.46 7.07
CA ASP A 179 4.66 7.47 7.87
C ASP A 179 5.43 8.15 9.00
N LEU A 180 5.26 7.62 10.21
CA LEU A 180 5.93 8.06 11.42
C LEU A 180 6.84 6.95 11.95
N ASN A 181 8.02 7.34 12.41
CA ASN A 181 8.92 6.44 13.09
C ASN A 181 8.41 6.14 14.52
N ASP A 182 8.54 4.89 14.96
CA ASP A 182 7.96 4.42 16.24
C ASP A 182 8.56 5.12 17.46
N ASN A 183 9.77 5.67 17.33
CA ASN A 183 10.45 6.37 18.42
C ASN A 183 9.67 7.59 18.96
N LEU A 184 8.71 8.12 18.18
CA LEU A 184 7.85 9.24 18.59
C LEU A 184 6.49 8.79 19.15
N LEU A 185 6.15 7.51 18.99
CA LEU A 185 4.98 6.90 19.58
C LEU A 185 5.37 6.31 20.94
N GLY A 186 5.07 7.03 22.03
CA GLY A 186 4.91 6.34 23.32
C GLY A 186 3.77 5.30 23.25
N ASP A 187 3.53 4.55 24.33
CA ASP A 187 2.37 3.62 24.48
C ASP A 187 1.04 4.37 24.32
N LYS A 188 0.63 4.62 23.08
CA LYS A 188 -0.47 5.50 22.73
C LYS A 188 -1.54 4.69 21.99
N ASP A 189 -2.76 4.72 22.53
CA ASP A 189 -3.94 4.04 22.00
C ASP A 189 -4.33 4.53 20.58
N SER A 190 -5.11 3.73 19.84
CA SER A 190 -5.56 4.04 18.47
C SER A 190 -6.25 5.41 18.32
N GLN A 191 -7.02 5.87 19.32
CA GLN A 191 -7.64 7.21 19.28
C GLN A 191 -6.60 8.34 19.31
N SER A 192 -5.52 8.15 20.06
CA SER A 192 -4.43 9.12 20.13
C SER A 192 -3.56 9.16 18.87
N LEU A 193 -3.58 8.08 18.05
CA LEU A 193 -2.95 8.07 16.72
C LEU A 193 -3.71 8.95 15.74
N HIS A 194 -5.03 8.84 15.73
CA HIS A 194 -5.87 9.67 14.87
C HIS A 194 -5.67 11.17 15.18
N ASP A 195 -5.66 11.54 16.46
CA ASP A 195 -5.40 12.92 16.89
C ASP A 195 -3.98 13.40 16.54
N LEU A 196 -2.98 12.50 16.60
CA LEU A 196 -1.62 12.79 16.17
C LEU A 196 -1.56 13.10 14.68
N PHE A 197 -2.22 12.28 13.84
CA PHE A 197 -2.27 12.51 12.39
C PHE A 197 -3.04 13.78 12.04
N ILE A 198 -4.11 14.13 12.78
CA ILE A 198 -4.78 15.43 12.64
C ILE A 198 -3.84 16.58 12.99
N THR A 199 -3.04 16.44 14.06
CA THR A 199 -2.07 17.47 14.47
C THR A 199 -1.02 17.70 13.40
N ILE A 200 -0.46 16.62 12.84
CA ILE A 200 0.50 16.67 11.73
C ILE A 200 -0.15 17.31 10.50
N ARG A 201 -1.36 16.88 10.16
CA ARG A 201 -2.13 17.44 9.06
C ARG A 201 -2.28 18.96 9.19
N ASN A 202 -2.66 19.44 10.37
CA ASN A 202 -2.82 20.87 10.63
C ASN A 202 -1.48 21.62 10.60
N LYS A 203 -0.41 21.02 11.13
CA LYS A 203 0.95 21.59 11.13
C LYS A 203 1.47 21.82 9.71
N TYR A 204 1.27 20.87 8.82
CA TYR A 204 1.80 20.90 7.44
C TYR A 204 0.78 21.40 6.40
N GLY A 205 -0.38 21.92 6.82
CA GLY A 205 -1.38 22.47 5.91
C GLY A 205 -2.04 21.43 4.98
N ILE A 206 -2.05 20.15 5.36
CA ILE A 206 -2.58 19.08 4.53
C ILE A 206 -4.12 19.22 4.40
N PRO A 207 -4.69 19.16 3.17
CA PRO A 207 -6.13 19.34 2.94
C PRO A 207 -7.02 18.34 3.69
N GLU A 208 -8.31 18.66 3.85
CA GLU A 208 -9.30 17.74 4.43
C GLU A 208 -9.59 16.57 3.49
N GLY A 209 -9.66 15.37 4.06
CA GLY A 209 -9.90 14.13 3.32
C GLY A 209 -10.32 12.99 4.22
N ASN A 210 -10.60 11.84 3.60
CA ASN A 210 -10.87 10.60 4.33
C ASN A 210 -9.54 10.03 4.84
N LEU A 211 -9.37 9.94 6.16
CA LEU A 211 -8.15 9.46 6.82
C LEU A 211 -8.38 8.06 7.37
N CYS A 212 -7.51 7.12 7.03
CA CYS A 212 -7.48 5.79 7.62
C CYS A 212 -6.11 5.55 8.27
N CYS A 213 -6.15 5.22 9.56
CA CYS A 213 -4.99 4.80 10.36
C CYS A 213 -5.29 3.48 11.09
N ASP A 214 -6.23 2.71 10.57
CA ASP A 214 -6.61 1.42 11.15
C ASP A 214 -5.53 0.37 10.88
N VAL A 215 -5.54 -0.68 11.69
CA VAL A 215 -4.59 -1.81 11.65
C VAL A 215 -5.37 -3.11 11.52
N LEU A 216 -4.78 -4.11 10.86
CA LEU A 216 -5.38 -5.43 10.66
C LEU A 216 -5.56 -6.18 11.99
N ASP A 217 -4.50 -6.22 12.81
CA ASP A 217 -4.54 -6.81 14.14
C ASP A 217 -3.83 -5.91 15.15
N LYS A 218 -4.56 -5.45 16.17
CA LYS A 218 -4.02 -4.63 17.25
C LYS A 218 -2.97 -5.36 18.10
N LYS A 219 -2.97 -6.70 18.08
CA LYS A 219 -2.02 -7.52 18.84
C LYS A 219 -0.71 -7.76 18.09
N CYS A 220 -0.78 -7.79 16.76
CA CYS A 220 0.37 -8.07 15.90
C CYS A 220 0.38 -7.05 14.77
N LEU A 221 1.10 -5.95 15.00
CA LEU A 221 1.26 -4.89 14.02
C LEU A 221 2.12 -5.40 12.87
N ASP A 222 1.60 -5.29 11.65
CA ASP A 222 2.31 -5.60 10.41
C ASP A 222 2.32 -4.36 9.55
N LYS A 223 3.46 -3.67 9.51
CA LYS A 223 3.68 -2.44 8.74
C LYS A 223 3.15 -2.54 7.31
N TYR A 224 3.38 -3.64 6.62
CA TYR A 224 3.01 -3.76 5.21
C TYR A 224 1.55 -4.17 5.07
N GLY A 225 1.10 -5.15 5.85
CA GLY A 225 -0.30 -5.57 5.89
C GLY A 225 -1.24 -4.42 6.26
N ASP A 226 -0.93 -3.69 7.34
CA ASP A 226 -1.68 -2.54 7.82
C ASP A 226 -1.75 -1.44 6.75
N LEU A 227 -0.63 -1.14 6.09
CA LEU A 227 -0.62 -0.18 4.98
C LEU A 227 -1.55 -0.61 3.85
N CYS A 228 -1.45 -1.86 3.38
CA CYS A 228 -2.31 -2.34 2.29
C CYS A 228 -3.80 -2.35 2.69
N TYR A 229 -4.09 -2.62 3.96
CA TYR A 229 -5.44 -2.53 4.52
C TYR A 229 -5.97 -1.09 4.52
N GLN A 230 -5.16 -0.13 4.97
CA GLN A 230 -5.51 1.30 4.93
C GLN A 230 -5.80 1.76 3.50
N TYR A 231 -5.02 1.31 2.52
CA TYR A 231 -5.29 1.55 1.10
C TYR A 231 -6.62 0.93 0.67
N SER A 232 -6.94 -0.28 1.12
CA SER A 232 -8.18 -0.96 0.76
C SER A 232 -9.43 -0.25 1.29
N GLU A 233 -9.36 0.35 2.47
CA GLU A 233 -10.47 1.12 3.04
C GLU A 233 -10.64 2.47 2.33
N ILE A 234 -9.53 3.14 2.00
CA ILE A 234 -9.53 4.48 1.41
C ILE A 234 -9.88 4.47 -0.08
N LEU A 235 -9.42 3.48 -0.83
CA LEU A 235 -9.52 3.41 -2.29
C LEU A 235 -10.71 2.56 -2.79
N ASN A 236 -11.64 2.21 -1.90
CA ASN A 236 -12.86 1.50 -2.26
C ASN A 236 -13.92 2.48 -2.83
N PHE A 237 -13.82 2.78 -4.12
CA PHE A 237 -14.71 3.70 -4.85
C PHE A 237 -16.02 3.05 -5.32
#